data_AF-A0A1I8GVY6-F1
#
_entry.id   AF-A0A1I8GVY6-F1
#
_cell.length_a   1.000
_cell.length_b   1.000
_cell.length_c   1.000
_cell.angle_alpha   90.00
_cell.angle_beta   90.00
_cell.angle_gamma   90.00
#
_symmetry.space_group_name_H-M   'P 1'
#
loop_
_entity.id
_entity.type
_entity.pdbx_description
1 polymer ?
#
loop_
_entity_poly.entity_id
_entity_poly.type
_entity_poly.pdbx_seq_one_letter_code
_entity_poly.pdbx_strand_id
1 'polypeptide(L)'
;MFDNSLRWIEDGAFGGLPPARLVLQKNELSSLGQRTLDGLTHLRYLVLADNRIDSIEDGAFGHLVRLETLSLAGNRLTSLRPNMFAGLNRTFALSLGSNEISSLPTKAFSRLPSLKYLYLEKNSLDSVPAGMLSGLNRLKKLDLSDNRISRLHPQALASQTDLAFLDLSGNRLSRLCSAQLLGPANRLSFLSLAKNRLTRLDPDL
;
A
#
# COMPACT_ATOMS: atom_id res chain seq x y z
N MET A 1 -14.60 -12.12 18.05
CA MET A 1 -15.58 -11.03 18.23
C MET A 1 -15.05 -9.86 17.45
N PHE A 2 -15.50 -9.70 16.22
CA PHE A 2 -15.18 -8.59 15.33
C PHE A 2 -16.53 -7.94 15.01
N ASP A 3 -16.61 -6.62 14.90
CA ASP A 3 -17.83 -5.78 14.82
C ASP A 3 -18.10 -5.01 16.12
N ASN A 4 -17.30 -3.97 16.35
CA ASN A 4 -17.59 -2.94 17.34
C ASN A 4 -17.98 -1.64 16.61
N SER A 5 -18.43 -0.62 17.35
CA SER A 5 -18.78 0.69 16.80
C SER A 5 -17.81 1.79 17.24
N LEU A 6 -16.52 1.46 17.39
CA LEU A 6 -15.51 2.44 17.79
C LEU A 6 -15.38 3.52 16.72
N ARG A 7 -15.62 4.77 17.11
CA ARG A 7 -15.53 5.95 16.22
C ARG A 7 -14.23 6.73 16.38
N TRP A 8 -13.65 6.70 17.57
CA TRP A 8 -12.35 7.29 17.88
C TRP A 8 -11.61 6.46 18.91
N ILE A 9 -10.31 6.72 19.04
CA ILE A 9 -9.45 6.20 20.11
C ILE A 9 -8.94 7.43 20.84
N GLU A 10 -9.13 7.48 22.15
CA GLU A 10 -8.59 8.56 22.97
C GLU A 10 -7.06 8.51 22.99
N ASP A 11 -6.43 9.67 23.03
CA ASP A 11 -4.98 9.75 23.09
C ASP A 11 -4.43 9.01 24.32
N GLY A 12 -3.41 8.19 24.12
CA GLY A 12 -2.83 7.40 25.19
C GLY A 12 -3.70 6.25 25.69
N ALA A 13 -4.80 5.89 25.00
CA ALA A 13 -5.64 4.74 25.34
C ALA A 13 -4.86 3.42 25.48
N PHE A 14 -3.66 3.34 24.90
CA PHE A 14 -2.79 2.17 24.97
C PHE A 14 -1.54 2.36 25.84
N GLY A 15 -1.42 3.46 26.60
CA GLY A 15 -0.21 3.89 27.30
C GLY A 15 0.39 2.91 28.32
N GLY A 16 -0.33 1.86 28.71
CA GLY A 16 0.14 0.80 29.62
C GLY A 16 0.21 -0.60 29.01
N LEU A 17 -0.13 -0.78 27.73
CA LEU A 17 -0.20 -2.09 27.10
C LEU A 17 0.92 -2.24 26.07
N PRO A 18 1.69 -3.35 26.11
CA PRO A 18 2.69 -3.66 25.09
C PRO A 18 2.21 -4.75 24.12
N PRO A 19 1.06 -4.61 23.42
CA PRO A 19 0.59 -5.67 22.54
C PRO A 19 1.52 -5.79 21.34
N ALA A 20 1.85 -7.02 20.96
CA ALA A 20 2.52 -7.29 19.69
C ALA A 20 1.57 -7.22 18.48
N ARG A 21 0.25 -7.38 18.72
CA ARG A 21 -0.79 -7.34 17.70
C ARG A 21 -2.01 -6.57 18.21
N LEU A 22 -2.49 -5.63 17.41
CA LEU A 22 -3.69 -4.84 17.65
C LEU A 22 -4.60 -4.98 16.43
N VAL A 23 -5.84 -5.43 16.67
CA VAL A 23 -6.85 -5.65 15.64
C VAL A 23 -8.06 -4.79 15.99
N LEU A 24 -8.31 -3.78 15.16
CA LEU A 24 -9.42 -2.83 15.27
C LEU A 24 -10.27 -2.85 14.00
N GLN A 25 -10.25 -3.97 13.28
CA GLN A 25 -11.00 -4.12 12.03
C GLN A 25 -12.52 -4.05 12.27
N LYS A 26 -13.28 -3.66 11.25
CA LYS A 26 -14.75 -3.59 11.30
C LYS A 26 -15.24 -2.70 12.44
N ASN A 27 -14.81 -1.44 12.40
CA ASN A 27 -15.21 -0.38 13.31
C ASN A 27 -15.61 0.87 12.49
N GLU A 28 -15.83 1.99 13.15
CA GLU A 28 -16.22 3.26 12.53
C GLU A 28 -15.13 4.35 12.65
N LEU A 29 -13.86 3.97 12.81
CA LEU A 29 -12.76 4.93 12.95
C LEU A 29 -12.66 5.77 11.68
N SER A 30 -12.64 7.10 11.82
CA SER A 30 -12.60 8.03 10.70
C SER A 30 -11.22 8.65 10.45
N SER A 31 -10.37 8.73 11.48
CA SER A 31 -9.06 9.36 11.36
C SER A 31 -8.03 8.77 12.31
N LEU A 32 -6.75 8.98 11.97
CA LEU A 32 -5.61 8.69 12.83
C LEU A 32 -4.75 9.95 12.98
N GLY A 33 -4.62 10.43 14.22
CA GLY A 33 -3.72 11.51 14.58
C GLY A 33 -2.37 11.02 15.09
N GLN A 34 -1.43 11.93 15.30
CA GLN A 34 -0.08 11.60 15.80
C GLN A 34 -0.09 10.85 17.14
N ARG A 35 -1.05 11.15 18.02
CA ARG A 35 -1.14 10.59 19.37
C ARG A 35 -2.07 9.39 19.51
N THR A 36 -2.83 9.09 18.46
CA THR A 36 -3.85 8.02 18.47
C THR A 36 -3.25 6.64 18.78
N LEU A 37 -2.00 6.41 18.40
CA LEU A 37 -1.29 5.14 18.56
C LEU A 37 -0.08 5.25 19.49
N ASP A 38 -0.05 6.26 20.36
CA ASP A 38 1.02 6.46 21.33
C ASP A 38 1.16 5.27 22.29
N GLY A 39 2.41 5.00 22.70
CA GLY A 39 2.75 3.90 23.61
C GLY A 39 2.90 2.54 22.95
N LEU A 40 2.39 2.34 21.72
CA LEU A 40 2.42 1.05 20.99
C LEU A 40 3.79 0.71 20.36
N THR A 41 4.88 0.99 21.07
CA THR A 41 6.27 0.82 20.59
C THR A 41 6.70 -0.64 20.35
N HIS A 42 5.96 -1.59 20.90
CA HIS A 42 6.20 -3.04 20.75
C HIS A 42 5.34 -3.68 19.65
N LEU A 43 4.43 -2.90 19.04
CA LEU A 43 3.48 -3.42 18.07
C LEU A 43 4.18 -3.89 16.80
N ARG A 44 3.83 -5.11 16.36
CA ARG A 44 4.32 -5.75 15.13
C ARG A 44 3.22 -5.85 14.08
N TYR A 45 1.96 -6.02 14.50
CA TYR A 45 0.81 -6.19 13.61
C TYR A 45 -0.28 -5.19 13.97
N LEU A 46 -0.65 -4.32 13.02
CA LEU A 46 -1.76 -3.39 13.16
C LEU A 46 -2.77 -3.66 12.04
N VAL A 47 -4.00 -4.03 12.42
CA VAL A 47 -5.10 -4.26 11.50
C VAL A 47 -6.19 -3.24 11.77
N LEU A 48 -6.35 -2.29 10.85
CA LEU A 48 -7.35 -1.23 10.83
C LEU A 48 -8.33 -1.42 9.65
N ALA A 49 -8.40 -2.64 9.12
CA ALA A 49 -9.20 -2.95 7.95
C ALA A 49 -10.70 -2.71 8.18
N ASP A 50 -11.46 -2.42 7.12
CA ASP A 50 -12.91 -2.23 7.18
C ASP A 50 -13.33 -1.17 8.24
N ASN A 51 -12.73 0.01 8.16
CA ASN A 51 -13.09 1.18 8.96
C ASN A 51 -13.62 2.29 8.03
N ARG A 52 -13.68 3.53 8.52
CA ARG A 52 -14.08 4.71 7.74
C ARG A 52 -12.94 5.71 7.61
N ILE A 53 -11.69 5.26 7.72
CA ILE A 53 -10.52 6.14 7.79
C ILE A 53 -10.37 6.88 6.46
N ASP A 54 -10.55 8.18 6.48
CA ASP A 54 -10.36 9.07 5.33
C ASP A 54 -9.14 9.99 5.49
N SER A 55 -8.65 10.15 6.73
CA SER A 55 -7.52 11.03 7.06
C SER A 55 -6.53 10.37 8.02
N ILE A 56 -5.25 10.45 7.66
CA ILE A 56 -4.13 10.03 8.51
C ILE A 56 -3.13 11.17 8.54
N GLU A 57 -2.85 11.70 9.72
CA GLU A 57 -1.87 12.76 9.93
C GLU A 57 -0.45 12.28 9.59
N ASP A 58 0.40 13.21 9.16
CA ASP A 58 1.83 12.92 8.98
C ASP A 58 2.42 12.50 10.33
N GLY A 59 3.15 11.38 10.33
CA GLY A 59 3.75 10.84 11.56
C GLY A 59 2.80 10.08 12.48
N ALA A 60 1.54 9.82 12.09
CA ALA A 60 0.59 9.01 12.89
C ALA A 60 1.12 7.61 13.29
N PHE A 61 2.10 7.10 12.56
CA PHE A 61 2.75 5.82 12.85
C PHE A 61 4.18 5.96 13.40
N GLY A 62 4.62 7.17 13.73
CA GLY A 62 6.02 7.49 14.05
C GLY A 62 6.59 6.68 15.23
N HIS A 63 5.74 6.33 16.19
CA HIS A 63 6.12 5.56 17.38
C HIS A 63 6.13 4.03 17.15
N LEU A 64 5.59 3.56 16.03
CA LEU A 64 5.45 2.13 15.71
C LEU A 64 6.73 1.54 15.09
N VAL A 65 7.88 1.80 15.72
CA VAL A 65 9.22 1.49 15.19
C VAL A 65 9.49 -0.01 14.98
N ARG A 66 8.65 -0.88 15.54
CA ARG A 66 8.70 -2.34 15.38
C ARG A 66 7.62 -2.91 14.46
N LEU A 67 6.79 -2.06 13.85
CA LEU A 67 5.68 -2.52 13.03
C LEU A 67 6.17 -3.23 11.78
N GLU A 68 5.65 -4.42 11.56
CA GLU A 68 6.00 -5.32 10.47
C GLU A 68 4.90 -5.38 9.41
N THR A 69 3.64 -5.39 9.85
CA THR A 69 2.46 -5.48 8.99
C THR A 69 1.46 -4.41 9.37
N LEU A 70 1.03 -3.64 8.38
CA LEU A 70 -0.04 -2.65 8.48
C LEU A 70 -1.13 -2.97 7.45
N SER A 71 -2.37 -3.12 7.91
CA SER A 71 -3.54 -3.21 7.04
C SER A 71 -4.47 -2.03 7.28
N LEU A 72 -4.69 -1.26 6.21
CA LEU A 72 -5.64 -0.16 6.07
C LEU A 72 -6.68 -0.47 4.97
N ALA A 73 -6.84 -1.75 4.61
CA ALA A 73 -7.75 -2.16 3.55
C ALA A 73 -9.22 -1.85 3.90
N GLY A 74 -10.07 -1.58 2.93
CA GLY A 74 -11.49 -1.33 3.21
C GLY A 74 -11.73 -0.03 3.98
N ASN A 75 -10.99 1.03 3.66
CA ASN A 75 -11.16 2.36 4.25
C ASN A 75 -11.55 3.37 3.16
N ARG A 76 -11.50 4.67 3.45
CA ARG A 76 -11.93 5.77 2.57
C ARG A 76 -10.77 6.67 2.17
N LEU A 77 -9.55 6.14 2.14
CA LEU A 77 -8.37 6.92 1.77
C LEU A 77 -8.45 7.29 0.29
N THR A 78 -8.36 8.58 -0.01
CA THR A 78 -8.43 9.11 -1.38
C THR A 78 -7.06 9.49 -1.95
N SER A 79 -6.10 9.77 -1.07
CA SER A 79 -4.72 10.16 -1.43
C SER A 79 -3.73 9.75 -0.34
N LEU A 80 -2.46 9.60 -0.71
CA LEU A 80 -1.37 9.31 0.20
C LEU A 80 -0.34 10.43 0.21
N ARG A 81 0.33 10.62 1.34
CA ARG A 81 1.45 11.55 1.50
C ARG A 81 2.70 10.77 1.92
N PRO A 82 3.90 11.07 1.39
CA PRO A 82 5.12 10.35 1.76
C PRO A 82 5.38 10.26 3.28
N ASN A 83 5.09 11.34 4.02
CA ASN A 83 5.33 11.40 5.47
C ASN A 83 4.23 10.73 6.31
N MET A 84 3.12 10.30 5.70
CA MET A 84 2.08 9.51 6.37
C MET A 84 2.67 8.23 6.99
N PHE A 85 3.61 7.59 6.29
CA PHE A 85 4.25 6.35 6.71
C PHE A 85 5.59 6.55 7.44
N ALA A 86 5.89 7.76 7.92
CA ALA A 86 7.11 8.03 8.68
C ALA A 86 7.20 7.14 9.92
N GLY A 87 8.39 6.60 10.21
CA GLY A 87 8.65 5.71 11.35
C GLY A 87 8.51 4.21 11.05
N LEU A 88 7.86 3.84 9.93
CA LEU A 88 7.58 2.44 9.54
C LEU A 88 8.78 1.71 8.89
N ASN A 89 9.98 1.90 9.44
CA ASN A 89 11.23 1.41 8.87
C ASN A 89 11.33 -0.14 8.79
N ARG A 90 10.58 -0.85 9.64
CA ARG A 90 10.54 -2.33 9.69
C ARG A 90 9.36 -2.94 8.97
N THR A 91 8.43 -2.13 8.47
CA THR A 91 7.21 -2.63 7.84
C THR A 91 7.55 -3.28 6.51
N PHE A 92 7.21 -4.56 6.37
CA PHE A 92 7.47 -5.34 5.16
C PHE A 92 6.18 -5.66 4.40
N ALA A 93 5.01 -5.51 5.02
CA ALA A 93 3.71 -5.72 4.38
C ALA A 93 2.78 -4.53 4.65
N LEU A 94 2.27 -3.93 3.58
CA LEU A 94 1.30 -2.84 3.62
C LEU A 94 0.11 -3.17 2.73
N SER A 95 -1.09 -3.15 3.32
CA SER A 95 -2.33 -3.32 2.58
C SER A 95 -3.17 -2.05 2.60
N LEU A 96 -3.44 -1.54 1.40
CA LEU A 96 -4.23 -0.34 1.09
C LEU A 96 -5.37 -0.68 0.10
N GLY A 97 -5.63 -1.97 -0.12
CA GLY A 97 -6.64 -2.41 -1.06
C GLY A 97 -8.05 -1.98 -0.65
N SER A 98 -8.98 -1.91 -1.60
CA SER A 98 -10.36 -1.49 -1.35
C SER A 98 -10.45 -0.13 -0.63
N ASN A 99 -9.72 0.86 -1.15
CA ASN A 99 -9.83 2.27 -0.76
C ASN A 99 -10.29 3.10 -1.99
N GLU A 100 -10.26 4.42 -1.88
CA GLU A 100 -10.69 5.35 -2.93
C GLU A 100 -9.49 6.09 -3.56
N ILE A 101 -8.30 5.49 -3.51
CA ILE A 101 -7.06 6.13 -3.94
C ILE A 101 -7.09 6.29 -5.46
N SER A 102 -7.08 7.54 -5.92
CA SER A 102 -7.12 7.87 -7.35
C SER A 102 -5.76 8.22 -7.94
N SER A 103 -4.82 8.66 -7.10
CA SER A 103 -3.46 9.01 -7.51
C SER A 103 -2.45 8.75 -6.39
N LEU A 104 -1.20 8.51 -6.80
CA LEU A 104 -0.07 8.31 -5.89
C LEU A 104 1.04 9.30 -6.24
N PRO A 105 1.50 10.13 -5.29
CA PRO A 105 2.58 11.06 -5.56
C PRO A 105 3.90 10.31 -5.79
N THR A 106 4.84 10.99 -6.43
CA THR A 106 6.24 10.55 -6.47
C THR A 106 6.74 10.28 -5.05
N LYS A 107 7.45 9.17 -4.84
CA LYS A 107 7.97 8.77 -3.52
C LYS A 107 6.90 8.52 -2.45
N ALA A 108 5.65 8.20 -2.83
CA ALA A 108 4.53 7.90 -1.92
C ALA A 108 4.91 6.95 -0.78
N PHE A 109 5.79 5.97 -1.05
CA PHE A 109 6.19 4.93 -0.10
C PHE A 109 7.67 5.04 0.33
N SER A 110 8.32 6.18 0.11
CA SER A 110 9.77 6.34 0.37
C SER A 110 10.17 6.19 1.85
N ARG A 111 9.21 6.24 2.77
CA ARG A 111 9.40 6.00 4.21
C ARG A 111 9.28 4.52 4.62
N LEU A 112 9.14 3.60 3.65
CA LEU A 112 8.99 2.16 3.86
C LEU A 112 10.15 1.37 3.23
N PRO A 113 11.41 1.57 3.65
CA PRO A 113 12.59 0.97 3.01
C PRO A 113 12.65 -0.56 3.09
N SER A 114 11.88 -1.17 4.00
CA SER A 114 11.82 -2.62 4.19
C SER A 114 10.63 -3.29 3.49
N LEU A 115 9.82 -2.53 2.74
CA LEU A 115 8.58 -3.06 2.14
C LEU A 115 8.87 -4.15 1.11
N LYS A 116 8.16 -5.27 1.26
CA LYS A 116 8.23 -6.44 0.37
C LYS A 116 6.90 -6.74 -0.30
N TYR A 117 5.79 -6.48 0.37
CA TYR A 117 4.44 -6.74 -0.12
C TYR A 117 3.61 -5.46 -0.05
N LEU A 118 3.15 -5.00 -1.22
CA LEU A 118 2.29 -3.83 -1.35
C LEU A 118 1.02 -4.23 -2.09
N TYR A 119 -0.11 -3.99 -1.44
CA TYR A 119 -1.45 -4.31 -1.93
C TYR A 119 -2.23 -3.01 -2.13
N LEU A 120 -2.56 -2.71 -3.38
CA LEU A 120 -3.29 -1.51 -3.84
C LEU A 120 -4.50 -1.88 -4.70
N GLU A 121 -4.92 -3.14 -4.68
CA GLU A 121 -6.04 -3.65 -5.45
C GLU A 121 -7.34 -2.92 -5.11
N LYS A 122 -8.31 -2.90 -6.05
CA LYS A 122 -9.64 -2.31 -5.81
C LYS A 122 -9.58 -0.86 -5.33
N ASN A 123 -8.68 -0.07 -5.93
CA ASN A 123 -8.64 1.38 -5.79
C ASN A 123 -9.14 2.02 -7.11
N SER A 124 -8.91 3.33 -7.28
CA SER A 124 -9.31 4.08 -8.49
C SER A 124 -8.10 4.64 -9.24
N LEU A 125 -6.95 3.97 -9.20
CA LEU A 125 -5.72 4.45 -9.86
C LEU A 125 -5.90 4.44 -11.38
N ASP A 126 -5.71 5.59 -12.04
CA ASP A 126 -5.82 5.72 -13.50
C ASP A 126 -4.50 5.44 -14.23
N SER A 127 -3.37 5.59 -13.54
CA SER A 127 -2.03 5.35 -14.09
C SER A 127 -1.01 5.02 -13.01
N VAL A 128 0.13 4.45 -13.44
CA VAL A 128 1.29 4.19 -12.59
C VAL A 128 2.44 5.08 -13.09
N PRO A 129 2.68 6.25 -12.47
CA PRO A 129 3.70 7.20 -12.91
C PRO A 129 5.12 6.74 -12.56
N ALA A 130 6.12 7.40 -13.13
CA ALA A 130 7.52 7.20 -12.74
C ALA A 130 7.73 7.56 -11.26
N GLY A 131 8.55 6.78 -10.56
CA GLY A 131 9.04 7.15 -9.23
C GLY A 131 8.03 7.03 -8.08
N MET A 132 6.78 6.57 -8.30
CA MET A 132 5.84 6.32 -7.19
C MET A 132 6.35 5.23 -6.22
N LEU A 133 7.07 4.24 -6.75
CA LEU A 133 7.71 3.15 -5.98
C LEU A 133 9.18 3.47 -5.61
N SER A 134 9.63 4.72 -5.80
CA SER A 134 11.01 5.10 -5.46
C SER A 134 11.29 4.85 -3.97
N GLY A 135 12.37 4.15 -3.68
CA GLY A 135 12.77 3.74 -2.34
C GLY A 135 12.32 2.32 -1.95
N LEU A 136 11.44 1.68 -2.73
CA LEU A 136 10.98 0.31 -2.50
C LEU A 136 11.91 -0.72 -3.16
N ASN A 137 13.18 -0.72 -2.76
CA ASN A 137 14.23 -1.55 -3.38
C ASN A 137 14.11 -3.04 -3.05
N ARG A 138 13.26 -3.41 -2.08
CA ARG A 138 13.04 -4.78 -1.61
C ARG A 138 11.65 -5.33 -1.98
N LEU A 139 10.92 -4.61 -2.83
CA LEU A 139 9.56 -4.96 -3.20
C LEU A 139 9.56 -6.27 -3.99
N LYS A 140 8.85 -7.28 -3.48
CA LYS A 140 8.73 -8.62 -4.08
C LYS A 140 7.36 -8.87 -4.71
N LYS A 141 6.33 -8.24 -4.17
CA LYS A 141 4.95 -8.35 -4.64
C LYS A 141 4.30 -6.99 -4.69
N LEU A 142 3.70 -6.72 -5.85
CA LEU A 142 2.87 -5.55 -6.10
C LEU A 142 1.54 -6.02 -6.67
N ASP A 143 0.47 -5.76 -5.95
CA ASP A 143 -0.90 -6.00 -6.40
C ASP A 143 -1.56 -4.66 -6.75
N LEU A 144 -1.86 -4.48 -8.04
CA LEU A 144 -2.55 -3.32 -8.61
C LEU A 144 -3.85 -3.75 -9.29
N SER A 145 -4.34 -4.95 -8.99
CA SER A 145 -5.51 -5.51 -9.65
C SER A 145 -6.78 -4.69 -9.38
N ASP A 146 -7.78 -4.81 -10.25
CA ASP A 146 -9.09 -4.16 -10.11
C ASP A 146 -9.00 -2.63 -9.88
N ASN A 147 -8.10 -1.96 -10.60
CA ASN A 147 -8.00 -0.50 -10.64
C ASN A 147 -8.52 0.05 -11.99
N ARG A 148 -8.20 1.30 -12.33
CA ARG A 148 -8.58 1.94 -13.60
C ARG A 148 -7.36 2.21 -14.48
N ILE A 149 -6.26 1.49 -14.25
CA ILE A 149 -4.96 1.79 -14.84
C ILE A 149 -5.03 1.62 -16.34
N SER A 150 -4.87 2.72 -17.06
CA SER A 150 -4.81 2.75 -18.52
C SER A 150 -3.38 2.98 -19.04
N ARG A 151 -2.48 3.45 -18.16
CA ARG A 151 -1.09 3.78 -18.51
C ARG A 151 -0.13 3.35 -17.41
N LEU A 152 0.87 2.57 -17.78
CA LEU A 152 2.05 2.27 -16.98
C LEU A 152 3.22 3.09 -17.55
N HIS A 153 3.90 3.90 -16.75
CA HIS A 153 5.05 4.65 -17.26
C HIS A 153 6.24 3.68 -17.50
N PRO A 154 7.06 3.85 -18.57
CA PRO A 154 8.22 2.99 -18.83
C PRO A 154 9.21 2.86 -17.66
N GLN A 155 9.37 3.94 -16.91
CA GLN A 155 10.23 3.97 -15.72
C GLN A 155 9.49 3.72 -14.38
N ALA A 156 8.21 3.31 -14.42
CA ALA A 156 7.43 3.10 -13.20
C ALA A 156 8.02 1.99 -12.31
N LEU A 157 8.50 0.91 -12.93
CA LEU A 157 9.04 -0.28 -12.26
C LEU A 157 10.56 -0.43 -12.42
N ALA A 158 11.24 0.58 -12.97
CA ALA A 158 12.66 0.48 -13.35
C ALA A 158 13.58 0.12 -12.19
N SER A 159 13.23 0.51 -10.95
CA SER A 159 14.02 0.21 -9.75
C SER A 159 13.56 -1.04 -9.00
N GLN A 160 12.50 -1.72 -9.45
CA GLN A 160 11.91 -2.88 -8.78
C GLN A 160 12.56 -4.18 -9.27
N THR A 161 13.87 -4.31 -9.05
CA THR A 161 14.66 -5.46 -9.55
C THR A 161 14.39 -6.77 -8.82
N ASP A 162 13.82 -6.72 -7.62
CA ASP A 162 13.47 -7.88 -6.79
C ASP A 162 12.00 -8.31 -6.92
N LEU A 163 11.22 -7.60 -7.75
CA LEU A 163 9.78 -7.83 -7.89
C LEU A 163 9.53 -9.13 -8.66
N ALA A 164 8.92 -10.09 -7.96
CA ALA A 164 8.63 -11.43 -8.48
C ALA A 164 7.16 -11.61 -8.84
N PHE A 165 6.27 -10.85 -8.22
CA PHE A 165 4.82 -10.92 -8.43
C PHE A 165 4.26 -9.56 -8.78
N LEU A 166 3.67 -9.45 -9.97
CA LEU A 166 2.94 -8.27 -10.43
C LEU A 166 1.54 -8.67 -10.89
N ASP A 167 0.52 -8.15 -10.22
CA ASP A 167 -0.87 -8.30 -10.68
C ASP A 167 -1.39 -6.96 -11.20
N LEU A 168 -1.71 -6.93 -12.48
CA LEU A 168 -2.32 -5.79 -13.18
C LEU A 168 -3.70 -6.18 -13.73
N SER A 169 -4.28 -7.29 -13.28
CA SER A 169 -5.57 -7.74 -13.78
C SER A 169 -6.72 -6.79 -13.45
N GLY A 170 -7.81 -6.83 -14.20
CA GLY A 170 -8.98 -5.99 -13.93
C GLY A 170 -8.74 -4.49 -14.15
N ASN A 171 -7.76 -4.13 -14.99
CA ASN A 171 -7.43 -2.75 -15.33
C ASN A 171 -7.90 -2.37 -16.74
N ARG A 172 -7.45 -1.21 -17.24
CA ARG A 172 -7.85 -0.65 -18.54
C ARG A 172 -6.66 -0.56 -19.51
N LEU A 173 -5.62 -1.37 -19.31
CA LEU A 173 -4.42 -1.35 -20.15
C LEU A 173 -4.79 -1.78 -21.57
N SER A 174 -4.42 -0.97 -22.56
CA SER A 174 -4.58 -1.28 -23.99
C SER A 174 -3.28 -1.72 -24.67
N ARG A 175 -2.14 -1.42 -24.03
CA ARG A 175 -0.80 -1.81 -24.48
C ARG A 175 0.11 -2.06 -23.28
N LEU A 176 1.09 -2.95 -23.48
CA LEU A 176 2.18 -3.20 -22.57
C LEU A 176 3.43 -3.53 -23.40
N CYS A 177 4.53 -2.83 -23.12
CA CYS A 177 5.81 -2.91 -23.82
C CYS A 177 6.86 -3.49 -22.87
N SER A 178 7.81 -4.27 -23.39
CA SER A 178 8.92 -4.87 -22.62
C SER A 178 9.71 -3.85 -21.79
N ALA A 179 9.89 -2.63 -22.33
CA ALA A 179 10.54 -1.51 -21.63
C ALA A 179 9.94 -1.19 -20.24
N GLN A 180 8.62 -1.38 -20.06
CA GLN A 180 7.92 -1.13 -18.79
C GLN A 180 8.21 -2.20 -17.73
N LEU A 181 8.71 -3.37 -18.13
CA LEU A 181 9.02 -4.50 -17.28
C LEU A 181 10.53 -4.73 -17.10
N LEU A 182 11.39 -3.85 -17.64
CA LEU A 182 12.85 -4.02 -17.58
C LEU A 182 13.41 -4.16 -16.16
N GLY A 183 12.87 -3.40 -15.21
CA GLY A 183 13.28 -3.50 -13.81
C GLY A 183 13.07 -4.93 -13.24
N PRO A 184 11.83 -5.45 -13.23
CA PRO A 184 11.55 -6.79 -12.72
C PRO A 184 11.97 -7.94 -13.65
N ALA A 185 12.44 -7.69 -14.88
CA ALA A 185 12.62 -8.71 -15.93
C ALA A 185 13.34 -10.00 -15.48
N ASN A 186 14.35 -9.90 -14.61
CA ASN A 186 15.14 -11.06 -14.16
C ASN A 186 14.55 -11.82 -12.96
N ARG A 187 13.49 -11.30 -12.32
CA ARG A 187 12.89 -11.88 -11.11
C ARG A 187 11.40 -12.16 -11.23
N LEU A 188 10.73 -11.54 -12.21
CA LEU A 188 9.28 -11.68 -12.40
C LEU A 188 8.93 -13.14 -12.72
N SER A 189 8.22 -13.79 -11.82
CA SER A 189 7.74 -15.17 -11.96
C SER A 189 6.23 -15.24 -12.10
N PHE A 190 5.52 -14.18 -11.72
CA PHE A 190 4.09 -14.06 -11.89
C PHE A 190 3.74 -12.69 -12.47
N LEU A 191 3.06 -12.69 -13.60
CA LEU A 191 2.47 -11.53 -14.24
C LEU A 191 1.02 -11.85 -14.62
N SER A 192 0.06 -11.14 -14.03
CA SER A 192 -1.35 -11.25 -14.40
C SER A 192 -1.79 -10.00 -15.16
N LEU A 193 -2.28 -10.21 -16.38
CA LEU A 193 -2.86 -9.18 -17.26
C LEU A 193 -4.34 -9.44 -17.57
N ALA A 194 -4.95 -10.41 -16.88
CA ALA A 194 -6.33 -10.81 -17.13
C ALA A 194 -7.30 -9.63 -17.02
N LYS A 195 -8.42 -9.66 -17.75
CA LYS A 195 -9.46 -8.61 -17.67
C LYS A 195 -8.94 -7.18 -17.91
N ASN A 196 -7.97 -7.02 -18.83
CA ASN A 196 -7.56 -5.74 -19.39
C ASN A 196 -8.21 -5.49 -20.76
N ARG A 197 -7.79 -4.43 -21.45
CA ARG A 197 -8.23 -4.06 -22.82
C ARG A 197 -7.12 -4.25 -23.85
N LEU A 198 -6.19 -5.18 -23.57
CA LEU A 198 -5.04 -5.46 -24.43
C LEU A 198 -5.52 -6.07 -25.74
N THR A 199 -5.13 -5.48 -26.86
CA THR A 199 -5.41 -6.02 -28.20
C THR A 199 -4.23 -6.80 -28.77
N ARG A 200 -3.03 -6.55 -28.25
CA ARG A 200 -1.79 -7.24 -28.57
C ARG A 200 -0.79 -7.10 -27.43
N LEU A 201 0.17 -8.01 -27.38
CA LEU A 201 1.40 -7.85 -26.62
C LEU A 201 2.51 -7.48 -27.60
N ASP A 202 3.39 -6.56 -27.22
CA ASP A 202 4.55 -6.26 -28.06
C ASP A 202 5.53 -7.45 -28.06
N PRO A 203 6.32 -7.63 -29.12
CA PRO A 203 7.40 -8.62 -29.13
C PRO A 203 8.34 -8.43 -27.93
N ASP A 204 8.93 -9.53 -27.45
CA ASP A 204 9.90 -9.55 -26.34
C ASP A 204 9.35 -9.16 -24.96
N LEU A 205 8.03 -9.32 -24.75
CA LEU A 205 7.41 -9.26 -23.41
C LEU A 205 7.79 -10.47 -22.55
#